data_AF-A0A516GBC1-F1
#
_entry.id   AF-A0A516GBC1-F1
#
_cell.length_a   1.000
_cell.length_b   1.000
_cell.length_c   1.000
_cell.angle_alpha   90.00
_cell.angle_beta   90.00
_cell.angle_gamma   90.00
#
_symmetry.space_group_name_H-M   'P 1'
#
loop_
_entity.id
_entity.type
_entity.pdbx_description
1 polymer ?
#
loop_
_entity_poly.entity_id
_entity_poly.type
_entity_poly.pdbx_seq_one_letter_code
_entity_poly.pdbx_strand_id
1 'polypeptide(L)'
;MIAVVTILLAFPLGLLLSSRLAANLTYAVVYLWCFVFQTLYLLLPSLGADGAAGTAPFNPEVFPLDYGLVTLTVPVAGFALVAAGHWVRTRRQHSRRRAAAAQVA
;
A
#
# COMPACT_ATOMS: atom_id res chain seq x y z
N MET A 1 11.99 -2.03 -0.48
CA MET A 1 11.21 -3.30 -0.47
C MET A 1 9.71 -3.09 -0.21
N ILE A 2 9.31 -2.23 0.72
CA ILE A 2 7.92 -2.10 1.16
C ILE A 2 6.97 -1.36 0.21
N ALA A 3 7.46 -0.33 -0.49
CA ALA A 3 6.67 0.34 -1.53
C ALA A 3 6.27 -0.63 -2.65
N VAL A 4 7.17 -1.57 -3.00
CA VAL A 4 6.91 -2.57 -4.04
C VAL A 4 5.80 -3.53 -3.60
N VAL A 5 5.89 -4.07 -2.38
CA VAL A 5 4.88 -5.00 -1.84
C VAL A 5 3.50 -4.33 -1.73
N THR A 6 3.45 -3.11 -1.22
CA THR A 6 2.19 -2.37 -1.02
C THR A 6 1.55 -1.95 -2.34
N ILE A 7 2.32 -1.50 -3.32
CA ILE A 7 1.81 -1.11 -4.66
C ILE A 7 1.35 -2.35 -5.45
N LEU A 8 2.12 -3.44 -5.43
CA LEU A 8 1.75 -4.67 -6.14
C LEU A 8 0.50 -5.33 -5.58
N LEU A 9 0.26 -5.23 -4.27
CA LEU A 9 -0.94 -5.77 -3.62
C LEU A 9 -2.16 -4.85 -3.74
N ALA A 10 -1.97 -3.54 -3.86
CA ALA A 10 -3.07 -2.58 -3.90
C ALA A 10 -4.07 -2.83 -5.04
N PHE A 11 -3.57 -3.02 -6.27
CA PHE A 11 -4.41 -3.25 -7.43
C PHE A 11 -5.21 -4.58 -7.36
N PRO A 12 -4.60 -5.75 -7.09
CA PRO A 12 -5.33 -7.00 -6.98
C PRO A 12 -6.31 -7.00 -5.79
N LEU A 13 -6.00 -6.35 -4.68
CA LEU A 13 -6.94 -6.22 -3.56
C LEU A 13 -8.22 -5.48 -3.97
N GLY A 14 -8.10 -4.37 -4.71
CA GLY A 14 -9.25 -3.64 -5.25
C GLY A 14 -10.05 -4.44 -6.29
N LEU A 15 -9.39 -5.34 -7.03
CA LEU A 15 -10.02 -6.17 -8.05
C LEU A 15 -10.75 -7.39 -7.46
N LEU A 16 -10.14 -8.07 -6.48
CA LEU A 16 -10.60 -9.36 -5.95
C LEU A 16 -11.69 -9.19 -4.89
N LEU A 17 -11.57 -8.18 -4.02
CA LEU A 17 -12.51 -7.96 -2.93
C LEU A 17 -13.78 -7.25 -3.40
N SER A 18 -14.94 -7.79 -3.01
CA SER A 18 -16.25 -7.24 -3.35
C SER A 18 -16.60 -5.99 -2.53
N SER A 19 -16.14 -5.93 -1.27
CA SER A 19 -16.37 -4.80 -0.37
C SER A 19 -15.23 -3.79 -0.40
N ARG A 20 -15.56 -2.51 -0.64
CA ARG A 20 -14.60 -1.40 -0.59
C ARG A 20 -13.95 -1.26 0.78
N LEU A 21 -14.74 -1.46 1.84
CA LEU A 21 -14.26 -1.38 3.21
C LEU A 21 -13.24 -2.49 3.48
N ALA A 22 -13.53 -3.72 3.05
CA ALA A 22 -12.61 -4.84 3.19
C ALA A 22 -11.30 -4.58 2.41
N ALA A 23 -11.39 -4.09 1.17
CA ALA A 23 -10.20 -3.79 0.37
C ALA A 23 -9.31 -2.71 1.00
N ASN A 24 -9.91 -1.61 1.48
CA ASN A 24 -9.18 -0.54 2.14
C ASN A 24 -8.58 -0.98 3.48
N LEU A 25 -9.31 -1.76 4.28
CA LEU A 25 -8.82 -2.30 5.55
C LEU A 25 -7.67 -3.28 5.34
N THR A 26 -7.80 -4.23 4.40
CA THR A 26 -6.72 -5.15 4.08
C THR A 26 -5.48 -4.41 3.60
N TYR A 27 -5.65 -3.41 2.72
CA TYR A 27 -4.54 -2.57 2.27
C TYR A 27 -3.89 -1.82 3.45
N ALA A 28 -4.68 -1.21 4.33
CA ALA A 28 -4.18 -0.49 5.50
C ALA A 28 -3.41 -1.39 6.46
N VAL A 29 -3.90 -2.61 6.72
CA VAL A 29 -3.22 -3.59 7.58
C VAL A 29 -1.89 -4.03 6.97
N VAL A 30 -1.86 -4.33 5.68
CA VAL A 30 -0.62 -4.71 4.97
C VAL A 30 0.37 -3.56 4.99
N TYR A 31 -0.08 -2.33 4.70
CA TYR A 31 0.76 -1.13 4.76
C TYR A 31 1.32 -0.90 6.16
N LEU A 32 0.50 -1.03 7.21
CA LEU A 32 0.92 -0.85 8.60
C LEU A 32 1.94 -1.91 9.01
N TRP A 33 1.69 -3.18 8.69
CA TRP A 33 2.62 -4.28 8.96
C TRP A 33 3.99 -3.99 8.33
N CYS A 34 3.99 -3.63 7.05
CA CYS A 34 5.19 -3.20 6.35
C CYS A 34 5.88 -2.04 7.07
N PHE A 35 5.16 -0.96 7.36
CA PHE A 35 5.72 0.23 7.99
C PHE A 35 6.40 -0.06 9.34
N VAL A 36 5.82 -0.97 10.14
CA VAL A 36 6.44 -1.42 11.41
C VAL A 36 7.78 -2.09 11.17
N PHE A 37 7.86 -3.04 10.23
CA PHE A 37 9.13 -3.70 9.91
C PHE A 37 10.17 -2.75 9.31
N GLN A 38 9.76 -1.82 8.45
CA GLN A 38 10.66 -0.78 7.94
C GLN A 38 11.23 0.07 9.07
N THR A 39 10.39 0.45 10.03
CA THR A 39 10.81 1.23 11.20
C THR A 39 11.80 0.43 12.04
N LEU A 40 11.57 -0.86 12.27
CA LEU A 40 12.52 -1.73 12.96
C LEU A 40 13.87 -1.79 12.22
N TYR A 41 13.88 -2.02 10.90
CA TYR A 41 15.13 -2.05 10.13
C TYR A 41 15.90 -0.73 10.15
N LEU A 42 15.23 0.41 10.31
CA LEU A 42 15.89 1.71 10.45
C LEU A 42 16.37 1.94 11.89
N LEU A 43 15.66 1.40 12.87
CA LEU A 43 15.96 1.57 14.30
C LEU A 43 17.11 0.66 14.77
N LEU A 44 17.17 -0.60 14.34
CA LEU A 44 18.22 -1.55 14.78
C LEU A 44 19.65 -1.00 14.57
N PRO A 45 20.01 -0.46 13.40
CA PRO A 45 21.34 0.14 13.19
C PRO A 45 21.59 1.33 14.12
N SER A 46 20.56 2.15 14.40
CA SER A 46 20.69 3.30 15.30
C SER A 46 20.92 2.91 16.76
N LEU A 47 20.56 1.68 17.14
CA LEU A 47 20.82 1.11 18.47
C LEU A 47 22.16 0.37 18.54
N GLY A 48 22.94 0.33 17.46
CA GLY A 48 24.21 -0.39 17.40
C GLY A 48 24.07 -1.92 17.37
N ALA A 49 22.89 -2.45 17.07
CA ALA A 49 22.59 -3.89 17.07
C ALA A 49 23.44 -4.70 16.07
N ASP A 50 24.04 -4.01 15.08
CA ASP A 50 24.72 -4.62 13.94
C ASP A 50 26.26 -4.54 14.09
N GLY A 51 26.77 -4.01 15.22
CA GLY A 51 28.19 -3.70 15.40
C GLY A 51 28.68 -2.46 14.63
N ALA A 52 27.83 -1.88 13.78
CA ALA A 52 28.06 -0.64 13.05
C ALA A 52 27.65 0.59 13.87
N ALA A 53 28.30 0.81 15.01
CA ALA A 53 28.16 2.05 15.77
C ALA A 53 28.77 3.21 14.95
N GLY A 54 27.96 3.86 14.10
CA GLY A 54 28.40 5.02 13.30
C GLY A 54 27.69 5.24 11.96
N THR A 55 26.96 4.25 11.43
CA THR A 55 26.20 4.39 10.16
C THR A 55 24.71 4.53 10.44
N ALA A 56 24.34 5.47 11.31
CA ALA A 56 22.94 5.80 11.50
C ALA A 56 22.35 6.26 10.14
N PRO A 57 21.24 5.66 9.67
CA PRO A 57 20.66 6.00 8.37
C PRO A 57 20.13 7.44 8.30
N PHE A 58 20.00 8.12 9.44
CA PHE A 58 19.56 9.51 9.54
C PHE A 58 20.53 10.32 10.40
N ASN A 59 20.70 11.59 10.06
CA ASN A 59 21.36 12.56 10.92
C ASN A 59 20.41 12.93 12.07
N PRO A 60 20.77 12.70 13.35
CA PRO A 60 19.91 12.98 14.50
C PRO A 60 19.60 14.47 14.70
N GLU A 61 20.40 15.38 14.13
CA GLU A 61 20.21 16.83 14.27
C GLU A 61 19.18 17.40 13.29
N VAL A 62 18.75 16.62 12.29
CA VAL A 62 17.83 17.08 11.24
C VAL A 62 16.61 16.18 11.18
N PHE A 63 15.42 16.78 11.33
CA PHE A 63 14.18 16.04 11.16
C PHE A 63 13.96 15.67 9.69
N PRO A 64 13.79 14.38 9.33
CA PRO A 64 13.78 13.92 7.94
C PRO A 64 12.39 14.10 7.31
N LEU A 65 12.04 15.35 6.99
CA LEU A 65 10.77 15.71 6.35
C LEU A 65 10.59 15.06 4.96
N ASP A 66 11.68 14.95 4.21
CA ASP A 66 11.75 14.30 2.90
C ASP A 66 11.32 12.83 2.98
N TYR A 67 11.84 12.09 3.94
CA TYR A 67 11.46 10.71 4.20
C TYR A 67 9.99 10.60 4.61
N GLY A 68 9.50 11.51 5.46
CA GLY A 68 8.10 11.57 5.87
C GLY A 68 7.15 11.80 4.68
N LEU A 69 7.51 12.72 3.79
CA LEU A 69 6.76 13.02 2.57
C LEU A 69 6.75 11.81 1.63
N VAL A 70 7.91 11.20 1.36
CA VAL A 70 7.99 9.99 0.52
C VAL A 70 7.16 8.86 1.13
N THR A 71 7.26 8.67 2.44
CA THR A 71 6.47 7.66 3.17
C THR A 71 4.98 7.89 3.02
N LEU A 72 4.51 9.15 3.08
CA LEU A 72 3.09 9.50 2.87
C LEU A 72 2.60 9.25 1.45
N THR A 73 3.47 9.32 0.43
CA THR A 73 3.06 9.08 -0.96
C THR A 73 2.68 7.61 -1.20
N VAL A 74 3.30 6.67 -0.49
CA VAL A 74 3.06 5.23 -0.65
C VAL A 74 1.61 4.82 -0.29
N PRO A 75 1.06 5.14 0.90
CA PRO A 75 -0.31 4.82 1.24
C PRO A 75 -1.30 5.53 0.32
N VAL A 76 -1.04 6.79 -0.05
CA VAL A 76 -1.89 7.54 -0.98
C VAL A 76 -1.96 6.85 -2.34
N ALA A 77 -0.81 6.48 -2.90
CA ALA A 77 -0.75 5.78 -4.17
C ALA A 77 -1.47 4.41 -4.10
N GLY A 78 -1.27 3.65 -3.03
CA GLY A 78 -1.93 2.35 -2.90
C GLY A 78 -3.44 2.46 -2.69
N PHE A 79 -3.96 3.44 -1.93
CA PHE A 79 -5.41 3.67 -1.86
C PHE A 79 -5.99 4.05 -3.23
N ALA A 80 -5.27 4.86 -4.02
CA ALA A 80 -5.68 5.18 -5.39
C ALA A 80 -5.72 3.92 -6.29
N LEU A 81 -4.74 3.02 -6.15
CA LEU A 81 -4.71 1.72 -6.85
C LEU A 81 -5.84 0.78 -6.43
N VAL A 82 -6.16 0.72 -5.13
CA VAL A 82 -7.31 -0.06 -4.61
C VAL A 82 -8.61 0.49 -5.20
N ALA A 83 -8.79 1.80 -5.20
CA ALA A 83 -9.96 2.46 -5.80
C ALA A 83 -10.06 2.19 -7.31
N ALA A 84 -8.92 2.25 -8.02
CA ALA A 84 -8.85 1.95 -9.46
C ALA A 84 -9.22 0.48 -9.75
N GLY A 85 -8.71 -0.49 -8.97
CA GLY A 85 -9.05 -1.90 -9.10
C GLY A 85 -10.55 -2.15 -8.91
N HIS A 86 -11.15 -1.47 -7.93
CA HIS A 86 -12.59 -1.56 -7.68
C HIS A 86 -13.42 -0.93 -8.81
N TRP A 87 -12.98 0.20 -9.36
CA TRP A 87 -13.63 0.84 -10.52
C TRP A 87 -13.58 -0.06 -11.78
N VAL A 88 -12.45 -0.73 -12.02
CA VAL A 88 -12.34 -1.71 -13.12
C VAL A 88 -13.32 -2.87 -12.90
N ARG A 89 -13.45 -3.38 -11.67
CA ARG A 89 -14.39 -4.46 -11.32
C ARG A 89 -15.84 -4.05 -11.57
N THR A 90 -16.28 -2.88 -11.10
CA THR A 90 -17.66 -2.42 -11.28
C THR A 90 -17.97 -2.23 -12.77
N ARG A 91 -17.05 -1.64 -13.54
CA ARG A 91 -17.21 -1.46 -15.00
C ARG A 91 -17.35 -2.80 -15.75
N ARG A 92 -16.57 -3.82 -15.36
CA ARG A 92 -16.69 -5.18 -15.90
C ARG A 92 -18.04 -5.82 -15.55
N GLN A 93 -18.53 -5.63 -14.33
CA GLN A 93 -19.84 -6.15 -13.90
C GLN A 93 -21.00 -5.49 -14.65
N HIS A 94 -20.96 -4.18 -14.87
CA HIS A 94 -21.98 -3.48 -15.67
C HIS A 94 -22.02 -3.98 -17.13
N SER A 95 -20.85 -4.22 -17.73
CA SER A 95 -20.76 -4.73 -19.10
C SER A 95 -21.36 -6.15 -19.21
N ARG A 96 -21.06 -7.02 -18.24
CA ARG A 96 -21.64 -8.38 -18.17
C ARG A 96 -23.16 -8.37 -17.96
N ARG A 97 -23.67 -7.50 -17.09
CA ARG A 97 -25.12 -7.35 -16.86
C ARG A 97 -25.86 -6.88 -18.11
N ARG A 98 -25.30 -5.93 -18.87
CA ARG A 98 -25.87 -5.47 -20.14
C ARG A 98 -25.92 -6.58 -21.19
N ALA A 99 -24.85 -7.36 -21.32
CA ALA A 99 -24.81 -8.50 -22.25
C ALA A 99 -25.84 -9.58 -21.88
N ALA A 100 -25.98 -9.90 -20.59
CA ALA A 100 -26.99 -10.86 -20.13
C ALA A 100 -28.43 -10.37 -20.36
N ALA A 101 -28.71 -9.08 -20.15
CA ALA A 101 -30.03 -8.50 -20.41
C ALA A 101 -30.41 -8.52 -21.91
N ALA A 102 -29.43 -8.36 -22.81
CA ALA A 102 -29.63 -8.42 -24.26
C ALA A 102 -29.85 -9.85 -24.80
N GLN A 103 -29.55 -10.90 -24.01
CA GLN A 103 -29.80 -12.30 -24.38
C GLN A 103 -31.19 -12.79 -23.98
N VAL A 104 -31.90 -12.05 -23.11
CA VAL A 104 -33.23 -12.42 -22.58
C VAL A 104 -34.35 -11.63 -23.26
N ALA A 105 -34.01 -10.58 -24.01
CA ALA A 105 -34.93 -9.78 -24.84
C ALA A 105 -34.99 -10.32 -26.27
#